data_AF-A0A9Q3HPN2-F1
#
_entry.id   AF-A0A9Q3HPN2-F1
#
_cell.length_a   1.000
_cell.length_b   1.000
_cell.length_c   1.000
_cell.angle_alpha   90.00
_cell.angle_beta   90.00
_cell.angle_gamma   90.00
#
_symmetry.space_group_name_H-M   'P 1'
#
loop_
_entity.id
_entity.type
_entity.pdbx_description
1 polymer ?
#
loop_
_entity_poly.entity_id
_entity_poly.type
_entity_poly.pdbx_seq_one_letter_code
_entity_poly.pdbx_strand_id
1 'polypeptide(L)'
;MHQINQIMADLQAASSSEASIPPAFKTPSMKAPYFFDGTQPFRVKSFIQSFQLIFHKDKAEFSEDRKKVVYLTSFFIGRAAKWIKPYLSNLTNQNPSYLLNNWA
;
A
#
# COMPACT_ATOMS: atom_id res chain seq x y z
N MET A 1 12.79 -52.61 -3.98
CA MET A 1 11.49 -52.34 -4.63
C MET A 1 10.47 -51.62 -3.72
N HIS A 2 10.62 -51.58 -2.39
CA HIS A 2 9.65 -50.87 -1.51
C HIS A 2 9.90 -49.35 -1.38
N GLN A 3 11.13 -48.89 -1.60
CA GLN A 3 11.52 -47.50 -1.37
C GLN A 3 11.02 -46.53 -2.45
N ILE A 4 10.85 -47.01 -3.69
CA ILE A 4 10.41 -46.19 -4.84
C ILE A 4 8.93 -45.83 -4.72
N ASN A 5 8.10 -46.75 -4.21
CA ASN A 5 6.67 -46.50 -4.05
C ASN A 5 6.39 -45.46 -2.96
N GLN A 6 7.26 -45.36 -1.95
CA GLN A 6 7.13 -44.37 -0.89
C GLN A 6 7.42 -42.95 -1.39
N ILE A 7 8.41 -42.81 -2.29
CA ILE A 7 8.79 -41.52 -2.89
C ILE A 7 7.66 -40.97 -3.77
N MET A 8 6.93 -41.82 -4.51
CA MET A 8 5.78 -41.38 -5.31
C MET A 8 4.60 -40.92 -4.44
N ALA A 9 4.36 -41.58 -3.29
CA ALA A 9 3.30 -41.19 -2.38
C ALA A 9 3.54 -39.82 -1.74
N ASP A 10 4.78 -39.51 -1.33
CA ASP A 10 5.15 -38.20 -0.77
C ASP A 10 5.13 -37.07 -1.82
N LEU A 11 5.49 -37.37 -3.08
CA LEU A 11 5.40 -36.40 -4.18
C LEU A 11 3.97 -36.04 -4.57
N GLN A 12 3.01 -36.95 -4.38
CA GLN A 12 1.59 -36.69 -4.64
C GLN A 12 0.92 -35.91 -3.50
N ALA A 13 1.33 -36.16 -2.25
CA ALA A 13 0.84 -35.40 -1.08
C ALA A 13 1.31 -33.94 -1.08
N ALA A 14 2.53 -33.65 -1.57
CA ALA A 14 3.06 -32.29 -1.66
C ALA A 14 2.43 -31.42 -2.77
N SER A 15 1.70 -32.01 -3.72
CA SER A 15 1.03 -31.29 -4.82
C SER A 15 -0.41 -30.89 -4.52
N SER A 16 -0.95 -31.24 -3.34
CA SER A 16 -2.26 -30.81 -2.86
C SER A 16 -2.20 -29.64 -1.87
N SER A 17 -1.16 -28.81 -1.95
CA SER A 17 -1.26 -27.46 -1.40
C SER A 17 -2.22 -26.70 -2.28
N GLU A 18 -3.49 -26.73 -1.87
CA GLU A 18 -4.59 -25.89 -2.28
C GLU A 18 -4.05 -24.55 -2.77
N ALA A 19 -3.99 -24.40 -4.10
CA ALA A 19 -3.63 -23.14 -4.73
C ALA A 19 -4.71 -22.17 -4.28
N SER A 20 -4.42 -21.44 -3.21
CA SER A 20 -5.26 -20.40 -2.67
C SER A 20 -5.42 -19.39 -3.80
N ILE A 21 -6.51 -19.52 -4.55
CA ILE A 21 -6.92 -18.52 -5.52
C ILE A 21 -7.07 -17.27 -4.67
N PRO A 22 -6.18 -16.26 -4.82
CA PRO A 22 -6.32 -15.04 -4.05
C PRO A 22 -7.73 -14.53 -4.30
N PRO A 23 -8.48 -14.16 -3.24
CA PRO A 23 -9.88 -13.82 -3.39
C PRO A 23 -10.00 -12.78 -4.49
N ALA A 24 -10.72 -13.14 -5.57
CA ALA A 24 -10.96 -12.23 -6.67
C ALA A 24 -11.53 -10.93 -6.08
N PHE A 25 -10.79 -9.84 -6.24
CA PHE A 25 -11.08 -8.55 -5.66
C PHE A 25 -12.39 -8.00 -6.24
N LYS A 26 -13.51 -8.32 -5.60
CA LYS A 26 -14.84 -7.86 -6.00
C LYS A 26 -15.20 -6.59 -5.25
N THR A 27 -14.67 -5.47 -5.72
CA THR A 27 -15.36 -4.19 -5.58
C THR A 27 -15.50 -3.57 -6.96
N PRO A 28 -16.64 -2.95 -7.29
CA PRO A 28 -16.75 -2.14 -8.50
C PRO A 28 -15.60 -1.13 -8.50
N SER A 29 -14.72 -1.27 -9.49
CA SER A 29 -13.59 -0.40 -9.85
C SER A 29 -13.53 0.93 -9.07
N MET A 30 -12.94 0.93 -7.87
CA MET A 30 -12.60 2.19 -7.20
C MET A 30 -11.63 2.93 -8.12
N LYS A 31 -12.04 4.11 -8.57
CA LYS A 31 -11.20 4.95 -9.42
C LYS A 31 -9.88 5.21 -8.69
N ALA A 32 -8.76 4.99 -9.38
CA ALA A 32 -7.45 5.31 -8.83
C ALA A 32 -7.41 6.78 -8.39
N PRO A 33 -6.73 7.10 -7.26
CA PRO A 33 -6.51 8.48 -6.88
C PRO A 33 -5.82 9.24 -8.00
N TYR A 34 -6.15 10.52 -8.15
CA TYR A 34 -5.49 11.38 -9.11
C TYR A 34 -4.17 11.91 -8.52
N PHE A 35 -3.20 12.24 -9.39
CA PHE A 35 -1.95 12.85 -8.96
C PHE A 35 -2.15 14.30 -8.51
N PHE A 36 -1.55 14.67 -7.39
CA PHE A 36 -1.65 16.01 -6.82
C PHE A 36 -0.35 16.79 -7.03
N ASP A 37 -0.45 17.92 -7.73
CA ASP A 37 0.69 18.77 -8.06
C ASP A 37 0.87 19.98 -7.11
N GLY A 38 -0.14 20.25 -6.27
CA GLY A 38 -0.19 21.40 -5.36
C GLY A 38 -0.64 22.72 -5.99
N THR A 39 -1.16 22.72 -7.24
CA THR A 39 -1.63 23.97 -7.89
C THR A 39 -3.08 24.31 -7.57
N GLN A 40 -3.90 23.31 -7.23
CA GLN A 40 -5.33 23.45 -6.95
C GLN A 40 -5.65 23.10 -5.49
N PRO A 41 -5.45 24.05 -4.54
CA PRO A 41 -5.56 23.77 -3.10
C PRO A 41 -6.95 23.29 -2.68
N PHE A 42 -8.01 23.77 -3.35
CA PHE A 42 -9.38 23.33 -3.08
C PHE A 42 -9.62 21.84 -3.32
N ARG A 43 -8.76 21.15 -4.10
CA ARG A 43 -8.89 19.71 -4.35
C ARG A 43 -8.20 18.83 -3.31
N VAL A 44 -7.42 19.40 -2.38
CA VAL A 44 -6.68 18.63 -1.37
C VAL A 44 -7.62 17.78 -0.51
N LYS A 45 -8.81 18.29 -0.19
CA LYS A 45 -9.80 17.54 0.59
C LYS A 45 -10.26 16.28 -0.15
N SER A 46 -10.67 16.44 -1.41
CA SER A 46 -11.10 15.32 -2.24
C SER A 46 -9.96 14.33 -2.52
N PHE A 47 -8.72 14.82 -2.64
CA PHE A 47 -7.52 13.98 -2.71
C PHE A 47 -7.43 13.08 -1.46
N ILE A 48 -7.36 13.68 -0.27
CA ILE A 48 -7.21 12.94 1.00
C ILE A 48 -8.38 11.97 1.22
N GLN A 49 -9.61 12.38 0.93
CA GLN A 49 -10.79 11.51 1.05
C GLN A 49 -10.68 10.24 0.20
N SER A 50 -10.11 10.32 -1.00
CA SER A 50 -9.91 9.14 -1.86
C SER A 50 -8.97 8.12 -1.21
N PHE A 51 -7.91 8.57 -0.54
CA PHE A 51 -6.98 7.69 0.18
C PHE A 51 -7.56 7.15 1.48
N GLN A 52 -8.34 7.95 2.21
CA GLN A 52 -9.05 7.45 3.39
C GLN A 52 -9.92 6.24 3.05
N LEU A 53 -10.60 6.25 1.89
CA LEU A 53 -11.40 5.13 1.44
C LEU A 53 -10.55 3.90 1.11
N ILE A 54 -9.39 4.08 0.47
CA ILE A 54 -8.44 3.00 0.15
C ILE A 54 -7.90 2.37 1.43
N PHE A 55 -7.44 3.19 2.38
CA PHE A 55 -6.89 2.70 3.66
C PHE A 55 -7.95 2.02 4.52
N HIS A 56 -9.20 2.49 4.46
CA HIS A 56 -10.29 1.84 5.18
C HIS A 56 -10.67 0.49 4.57
N LYS A 57 -10.56 0.37 3.24
CA LYS A 57 -10.86 -0.87 2.54
C LYS A 57 -9.80 -1.94 2.79
N ASP A 58 -8.54 -1.57 2.78
CA ASP A 58 -7.42 -2.50 2.97
C ASP A 58 -6.64 -2.21 4.26
N LYS A 59 -7.29 -2.47 5.39
CA LYS A 59 -6.72 -2.19 6.72
C LYS A 59 -5.51 -3.07 7.04
N ALA A 60 -5.43 -4.26 6.45
CA ALA A 60 -4.33 -5.19 6.66
C ALA A 60 -3.06 -4.68 5.98
N GLU A 61 -3.17 -4.25 4.72
CA GLU A 61 -2.05 -3.66 3.98
C GLU A 61 -1.63 -2.32 4.60
N PHE A 62 -2.60 -1.47 4.94
CA PHE A 62 -2.38 -0.14 5.52
C PHE A 62 -2.53 -0.12 7.05
N SER A 63 -1.98 -1.13 7.72
CA SER A 63 -2.01 -1.24 9.19
C SER A 63 -1.15 -0.17 9.89
N GLU A 64 -0.07 0.26 9.24
CA GLU A 64 0.86 1.27 9.75
C GLU A 64 0.66 2.61 9.04
N ASP A 65 0.67 3.70 9.80
CA ASP A 65 0.57 5.06 9.23
C ASP A 65 1.72 5.38 8.28
N ARG A 66 2.90 4.79 8.51
CA ARG A 66 4.04 4.89 7.59
C ARG A 66 3.68 4.41 6.18
N LYS A 67 3.01 3.27 6.05
CA LYS A 67 2.60 2.72 4.74
C LYS A 67 1.60 3.63 4.05
N LYS A 68 0.67 4.21 4.81
CA LYS A 68 -0.29 5.21 4.31
C LYS A 68 0.41 6.44 3.77
N VAL A 69 1.36 7.00 4.51
CA VAL A 69 2.13 8.19 4.10
C VAL A 69 2.98 7.90 2.87
N VAL A 70 3.71 6.79 2.84
CA VAL A 70 4.52 6.39 1.67
C VAL A 70 3.65 6.24 0.43
N TYR A 71 2.52 5.54 0.55
CA TYR A 71 1.61 5.35 -0.56
C TYR A 71 0.94 6.65 -1.01
N LEU A 72 0.47 7.49 -0.09
CA LEU A 72 -0.13 8.80 -0.42
C LEU A 72 0.86 9.70 -1.17
N THR A 73 2.10 9.76 -0.68
CA THR A 73 3.13 10.65 -1.22
C THR A 73 3.65 10.22 -2.58
N SER A 74 3.50 8.95 -2.98
CA SER A 74 3.80 8.52 -4.35
C SER A 74 2.89 9.13 -5.41
N PHE A 75 1.75 9.72 -5.00
CA PHE A 75 0.85 10.45 -5.89
C PHE A 75 1.12 11.96 -5.93
N PHE A 76 2.14 12.43 -5.22
CA PHE A 76 2.58 13.80 -5.35
C PHE A 76 3.44 13.97 -6.60
N ILE A 77 3.15 15.01 -7.37
CA ILE A 77 3.91 15.41 -8.54
C ILE A 77 4.25 16.90 -8.45
N GLY A 78 5.05 17.43 -9.38
CA GLY A 78 5.28 18.87 -9.51
C GLY A 78 5.73 19.56 -8.22
N ARG A 79 4.99 20.59 -7.80
CA ARG A 79 5.32 21.40 -6.60
C ARG A 79 5.13 20.59 -5.33
N ALA A 80 4.08 19.77 -5.24
CA ALA A 80 3.85 18.89 -4.09
C ALA A 80 4.98 17.86 -3.89
N ALA A 81 5.49 17.27 -4.99
CA ALA A 81 6.63 16.36 -4.93
C ALA A 81 7.90 17.06 -4.42
N LYS A 82 8.17 18.28 -4.91
CA LYS A 82 9.31 19.08 -4.43
C LYS A 82 9.18 19.44 -2.96
N TRP A 83 7.97 19.77 -2.52
CA TRP A 83 7.66 20.09 -1.12
C TRP A 83 7.88 18.89 -0.20
N ILE A 84 7.42 17.69 -0.58
CA ILE A 84 7.53 16.51 0.30
C ILE A 84 8.94 15.92 0.35
N LYS A 85 9.74 16.09 -0.71
CA LYS A 85 11.07 15.49 -0.88
C LYS A 85 11.99 15.56 0.36
N PRO A 86 12.20 16.71 1.02
CA PRO A 86 13.07 16.78 2.21
C PRO A 86 12.57 15.93 3.39
N TYR A 87 11.26 15.69 3.46
CA TYR A 87 10.63 14.92 4.53
C TYR A 87 10.65 13.41 4.27
N LEU A 88 10.75 12.99 3.00
CA LEU A 88 10.80 11.57 2.63
C LEU A 88 12.09 10.88 3.12
N SER A 89 13.20 11.61 3.18
CA SER A 89 14.50 11.11 3.68
C SER A 89 14.42 10.55 5.10
N ASN A 90 13.46 11.04 5.87
CA ASN A 90 13.25 10.66 7.26
C ASN A 90 12.27 9.48 7.40
N LEU A 91 11.60 9.01 6.34
CA LEU A 91 10.62 7.89 6.39
C LEU A 91 11.20 6.55 6.84
N THR A 92 12.52 6.43 6.95
CA THR A 92 13.22 5.29 7.57
C THR A 92 13.31 5.40 9.09
N ASN A 93 13.12 6.60 9.63
CA ASN A 93 13.03 6.88 11.05
C ASN A 93 11.63 6.47 11.53
N GLN A 94 11.57 5.52 12.47
CA GLN A 94 10.35 4.88 12.96
C GLN A 94 9.41 5.84 13.72
N ASN A 95 9.83 7.08 13.98
CA ASN A 95 9.03 8.03 14.75
C ASN A 95 8.31 9.05 13.83
N PRO A 96 7.02 8.90 13.51
CA PRO A 96 6.33 9.79 12.55
C PRO A 96 6.19 11.25 13.02
N SER A 97 6.53 11.56 14.27
CA SER A 97 6.35 12.90 14.87
C SER A 97 7.15 14.00 14.16
N TYR A 98 8.26 13.68 13.49
CA TYR A 98 9.04 14.68 12.75
C TYR A 98 8.35 15.18 11.48
N LEU A 99 7.40 14.41 10.90
CA LEU A 99 6.60 14.89 9.78
C LEU A 99 5.59 15.93 10.27
N LEU A 100 4.93 15.65 11.40
CA LEU A 100 3.88 16.49 11.94
C LEU A 100 4.40 17.78 12.58
N ASN A 101 5.58 17.75 13.23
CA ASN A 101 6.15 18.93 13.90
C ASN A 101 6.83 19.94 12.96
N ASN A 102 7.12 19.58 11.70
CA ASN A 102 7.75 20.49 10.74
C ASN A 102 6.75 21.11 9.75
N TRP A 103 5.46 21.04 10.06
CA TRP A 103 4.36 21.61 9.26
C TRP A 103 3.77 22.89 9.87
N ALA A 104 4.42 23.45 10.90
CA ALA A 104 4.10 24.76 11.48
C ALA A 104 4.73 25.90 10.68
#